data_AF-A0A9X2VHA2-F1
#
_entry.id   AF-A0A9X2VHA2-F1
#
_cell.length_a   1.000
_cell.length_b   1.000
_cell.length_c   1.000
_cell.angle_alpha   90.00
_cell.angle_beta   90.00
_cell.angle_gamma   90.00
#
_symmetry.space_group_name_H-M   'P 1'
#
loop_
_entity.id
_entity.type
_entity.pdbx_description
1 polymer ?
#
loop_
_entity_poly.entity_id
_entity_poly.type
_entity_poly.pdbx_seq_one_letter_code
_entity_poly.pdbx_strand_id
1 'polypeptide(L)'
;MSTGAIIGIVVVLVVLAVIAVLLNKYLQRKRLQDRFGPEYDRAVQGNENRTAAERELVERQKKHAELELRELSPQSRESYGRHWTRIQEQFVDAPAGAVAEADVLVTDLMSERGYPTGSYEKQAELLSVEHSRTLEHYRSAHEISQRDQSGDATTEDLRNAMVHYRTLFQDLLGSTDDRAHDDRAHKA
;
A
#
# COMPACT_ATOMS: atom_id res chain seq x y z
N MET A 1 1.01 11.72 -57.07
CA MET A 1 0.47 12.34 -55.83
C MET A 1 1.14 13.70 -55.69
N SER A 2 0.39 14.77 -55.42
CA SER A 2 0.99 16.10 -55.26
C SER A 2 1.81 16.16 -53.97
N THR A 3 2.96 16.82 -53.99
CA THR A 3 3.84 16.99 -52.82
C THR A 3 3.09 17.54 -51.61
N GLY A 4 2.11 18.43 -51.83
CA GLY A 4 1.24 18.96 -50.77
C GLY A 4 0.36 17.91 -50.10
N ALA A 5 -0.12 16.90 -50.84
CA ALA A 5 -0.88 15.79 -50.26
C ALA A 5 0.00 14.89 -49.37
N ILE A 6 1.24 14.64 -49.80
CA ILE A 6 2.20 13.85 -49.01
C ILE A 6 2.56 14.60 -47.71
N ILE A 7 2.84 15.90 -47.79
CA ILE A 7 3.13 16.73 -46.61
C ILE A 7 1.94 16.74 -45.65
N GLY A 8 0.72 16.91 -46.17
CA GLY A 8 -0.50 16.89 -45.36
C GLY A 8 -0.66 15.57 -44.58
N ILE A 9 -0.45 14.44 -45.24
CA ILE A 9 -0.54 13.12 -44.59
C ILE A 9 0.52 12.95 -43.51
N VAL A 10 1.78 13.33 -43.78
CA VAL A 10 2.87 13.22 -42.81
C VAL A 10 2.59 14.07 -41.57
N VAL A 11 2.11 15.30 -41.73
CA VAL A 11 1.76 16.18 -40.61
C VAL A 11 0.64 15.56 -39.76
N VAL A 12 -0.42 15.04 -40.39
CA VAL A 12 -1.51 14.37 -39.66
C VAL A 12 -0.99 13.17 -38.87
N LEU A 13 -0.13 12.33 -39.45
CA LEU A 13 0.45 11.17 -38.76
C LEU A 13 1.31 11.59 -37.56
N VAL A 14 2.11 12.65 -37.69
CA VAL A 14 2.91 13.19 -36.58
C VAL A 14 2.01 13.71 -35.46
N VAL A 15 0.96 14.46 -35.80
CA VAL A 15 -0.01 14.97 -34.81
C VAL A 15 -0.69 13.82 -34.07
N LEU A 16 -1.16 12.79 -34.80
CA LEU A 16 -1.78 11.62 -34.20
C LEU A 16 -0.82 10.87 -33.27
N ALA A 17 0.46 10.71 -33.66
CA ALA A 17 1.48 10.09 -32.82
C ALA A 17 1.71 10.89 -31.53
N VAL A 18 1.78 12.22 -31.60
CA VAL A 18 1.93 13.09 -30.42
C VAL A 18 0.72 12.96 -29.50
N ILE A 19 -0.51 13.02 -30.05
CA ILE A 19 -1.74 12.86 -29.26
C ILE A 19 -1.75 11.50 -28.56
N ALA A 20 -1.40 10.42 -29.25
CA ALA A 20 -1.35 9.09 -28.68
C ALA A 20 -0.37 9.00 -27.49
N VAL A 21 0.83 9.59 -27.62
CA VAL A 21 1.83 9.64 -26.54
C VAL A 21 1.30 10.44 -25.33
N LEU A 22 0.68 11.60 -25.57
CA LEU A 22 0.13 12.44 -24.50
C LEU A 22 -1.01 11.74 -23.76
N LEU A 23 -1.92 11.10 -24.50
CA LEU A 23 -3.02 10.31 -23.92
C LEU A 23 -2.49 9.14 -23.09
N ASN A 24 -1.50 8.40 -23.60
CA ASN A 24 -0.93 7.27 -22.86
C ASN A 24 -0.29 7.73 -21.53
N LYS A 25 0.48 8.83 -21.55
CA LYS A 25 1.05 9.41 -20.32
C LYS A 25 -0.02 9.84 -19.33
N TYR A 26 -1.08 10.51 -19.81
CA TYR A 26 -2.18 10.93 -18.97
C TYR A 26 -2.91 9.75 -18.31
N LEU A 27 -3.21 8.70 -19.09
CA LEU A 27 -3.88 7.51 -18.59
C LEU A 27 -3.03 6.72 -17.59
N GLN A 28 -1.74 6.57 -17.85
CA GLN A 28 -0.83 5.90 -16.92
C GLN A 28 -0.77 6.64 -15.59
N ARG A 29 -0.63 7.97 -15.63
CA ARG A 29 -0.65 8.80 -14.43
C ARG A 29 -1.94 8.64 -13.65
N LYS A 30 -3.09 8.72 -14.32
CA LYS A 30 -4.39 8.54 -13.65
C LYS A 30 -4.48 7.18 -12.96
N ARG A 31 -4.04 6.10 -13.62
CA ARG A 31 -3.99 4.76 -13.01
C ARG A 31 -3.09 4.68 -11.79
N LEU A 32 -1.94 5.35 -11.80
CA LEU A 32 -1.05 5.42 -10.63
C LEU A 32 -1.71 6.19 -9.49
N GLN A 33 -2.34 7.33 -9.77
CA GLN A 33 -3.07 8.11 -8.77
C GLN A 33 -4.23 7.32 -8.18
N ASP A 34 -5.02 6.63 -9.01
CA ASP A 34 -6.16 5.84 -8.57
C ASP A 34 -5.73 4.66 -7.69
N ARG A 35 -4.59 4.01 -8.00
CA ARG A 35 -4.09 2.85 -7.24
C ARG A 35 -3.37 3.25 -5.95
N PHE A 36 -2.45 4.20 -6.03
CA PHE A 36 -1.62 4.59 -4.88
C PHE A 36 -2.30 5.65 -4.00
N GLY A 37 -3.27 6.41 -4.52
CA GLY A 37 -3.97 7.45 -3.76
C GLY A 37 -2.98 8.40 -3.05
N PRO A 38 -3.02 8.54 -1.71
CA PRO A 38 -2.08 9.38 -0.96
C PRO A 38 -0.60 9.02 -1.16
N GLU A 39 -0.29 7.77 -1.46
CA GLU A 39 1.08 7.32 -1.70
C GLU A 39 1.66 7.86 -3.00
N TYR A 40 0.81 8.22 -3.97
CA TYR A 40 1.26 8.93 -5.17
C TYR A 40 1.83 10.31 -4.79
N ASP A 41 1.09 11.07 -4.00
CA ASP A 41 1.51 12.42 -3.61
C ASP A 41 2.77 12.38 -2.74
N ARG A 42 2.87 11.40 -1.84
CA ARG A 42 4.10 11.16 -1.07
C ARG A 42 5.29 10.81 -1.96
N ALA A 43 5.13 9.90 -2.92
CA ALA A 43 6.22 9.54 -3.83
C ALA A 43 6.69 10.75 -4.66
N VAL A 44 5.76 11.59 -5.12
CA VAL A 44 6.08 12.83 -5.85
C VAL A 44 6.84 13.83 -4.97
N GLN A 45 6.52 13.93 -3.69
CA GLN A 45 7.23 14.81 -2.75
C GLN A 45 8.62 14.28 -2.37
N GLY A 46 8.79 12.95 -2.32
CA GLY A 46 10.07 12.31 -1.96
C GLY A 46 11.09 12.17 -3.09
N ASN A 47 10.71 12.45 -4.34
CA ASN A 47 11.57 12.29 -5.51
C ASN A 47 11.96 13.63 -6.14
N GLU A 48 13.06 13.64 -6.90
CA GLU A 48 13.58 14.81 -7.61
C GLU A 48 12.57 15.45 -8.58
N ASN A 49 11.74 14.62 -9.22
CA ASN A 49 10.71 15.04 -10.14
C ASN A 49 9.61 13.98 -10.24
N ARG A 50 8.46 14.41 -10.78
CA ARG A 50 7.29 13.54 -10.94
C ARG A 50 7.57 12.31 -11.81
N THR A 51 8.44 12.42 -12.82
CA THR A 51 8.73 11.28 -13.71
C THR A 51 9.50 10.19 -12.97
N ALA A 52 10.44 10.55 -12.10
CA ALA A 52 11.15 9.62 -11.22
C ALA A 52 10.18 8.92 -10.26
N ALA A 53 9.29 9.68 -9.61
CA ALA A 53 8.25 9.12 -8.73
C ALA A 53 7.34 8.12 -9.47
N GLU A 54 6.82 8.49 -10.64
CA GLU A 54 5.94 7.60 -11.41
C GLU A 54 6.68 6.31 -11.85
N ARG A 55 7.97 6.38 -12.18
CA ARG A 55 8.78 5.20 -12.51
C ARG A 55 8.97 4.27 -11.31
N GLU A 56 9.27 4.84 -10.15
CA GLU A 56 9.39 4.09 -8.90
C GLU A 56 8.08 3.37 -8.56
N LEU A 57 6.94 4.06 -8.65
CA LEU A 57 5.62 3.48 -8.40
C LEU A 57 5.29 2.33 -9.37
N VAL A 58 5.68 2.46 -10.65
CA VAL A 58 5.55 1.37 -11.62
C VAL A 58 6.44 0.18 -11.26
N GLU A 59 7.66 0.42 -10.78
CA GLU A 59 8.56 -0.64 -10.32
C GLU A 59 7.99 -1.37 -9.10
N ARG A 60 7.42 -0.63 -8.14
CA ARG A 60 6.73 -1.23 -6.98
C ARG A 60 5.55 -2.10 -7.41
N GLN A 61 4.74 -1.65 -8.37
CA GLN A 61 3.66 -2.48 -8.94
C GLN A 61 4.19 -3.76 -9.58
N LYS A 62 5.31 -3.68 -10.31
CA LYS A 62 5.92 -4.84 -10.92
C LYS A 62 6.40 -5.85 -9.86
N LYS A 63 7.14 -5.39 -8.86
CA LYS A 63 7.60 -6.24 -7.74
C LYS A 63 6.42 -6.86 -6.99
N HIS A 64 5.37 -6.08 -6.76
CA HIS A 64 4.15 -6.58 -6.13
C HIS A 64 3.45 -7.64 -6.97
N ALA A 65 3.39 -7.47 -8.30
CA ALA A 65 2.78 -8.45 -9.20
C ALA A 65 3.56 -9.78 -9.26
N GLU A 66 4.82 -9.78 -8.85
CA GLU A 66 5.66 -10.99 -8.73
C GLU A 66 5.42 -11.73 -7.39
N LEU A 67 4.66 -11.16 -6.45
CA LEU A 67 4.32 -11.80 -5.18
C LEU A 67 3.23 -12.86 -5.34
N GLU A 68 3.43 -14.00 -4.69
CA GLU A 68 2.39 -15.03 -4.54
C GLU A 68 1.50 -14.72 -3.33
N LEU A 69 0.62 -13.72 -3.48
CA LEU A 69 -0.29 -13.32 -2.41
C LEU A 69 -1.36 -14.38 -2.16
N ARG A 70 -1.65 -14.64 -0.88
CA ARG A 70 -2.59 -15.67 -0.42
C ARG A 70 -3.74 -15.05 0.35
N GLU A 71 -4.94 -15.57 0.12
CA GLU A 71 -6.06 -15.31 1.02
C GLU A 71 -5.87 -16.09 2.32
N LEU A 72 -6.16 -15.44 3.44
CA LEU A 72 -6.14 -16.10 4.74
C LEU A 72 -7.31 -17.07 4.85
N SER A 73 -7.02 -18.26 5.36
CA SER A 73 -8.06 -19.23 5.72
C SER A 73 -8.98 -18.64 6.81
N PRO A 74 -10.26 -19.03 6.88
CA PRO A 74 -11.15 -18.58 7.96
C PRO A 74 -10.58 -18.86 9.37
N GLN A 75 -9.93 -20.02 9.53
CA GLN A 75 -9.27 -20.42 10.77
C GLN A 75 -8.09 -19.51 11.13
N SER A 76 -7.26 -19.16 10.15
CA SER A 76 -6.15 -18.21 10.34
C SER A 76 -6.69 -16.86 10.79
N ARG A 77 -7.70 -16.31 10.09
CA ARG A 77 -8.32 -15.02 10.44
C ARG A 77 -8.84 -15.01 11.88
N GLU A 78 -9.54 -16.06 12.29
CA GLU A 78 -10.03 -16.21 13.66
C GLU A 78 -8.88 -16.29 14.67
N SER A 79 -7.82 -17.03 14.35
CA SER A 79 -6.63 -17.17 15.19
C SER A 79 -5.93 -15.83 15.41
N TYR A 80 -5.62 -15.11 14.34
CA TYR A 80 -5.04 -13.76 14.42
C TYR A 80 -5.96 -12.79 15.16
N GLY A 81 -7.28 -12.84 14.92
CA GLY A 81 -8.25 -12.01 15.63
C GLY A 81 -8.21 -12.23 17.15
N ARG A 82 -8.16 -13.50 17.60
CA ARG A 82 -7.99 -13.82 19.02
C ARG A 82 -6.66 -13.36 19.59
N HIS A 83 -5.58 -13.48 18.83
CA HIS A 83 -4.25 -13.01 19.26
C HIS A 83 -4.25 -11.50 19.43
N TRP A 84 -4.81 -10.77 18.47
CA TRP A 84 -4.98 -9.32 18.56
C TRP A 84 -5.75 -8.91 19.82
N THR A 85 -6.87 -9.58 20.14
CA THR A 85 -7.63 -9.32 21.37
C THR A 85 -6.78 -9.51 22.63
N ARG A 86 -5.98 -10.58 22.69
CA ARG A 86 -5.08 -10.82 23.84
C ARG A 86 -4.05 -9.69 24.01
N ILE A 87 -3.44 -9.23 22.91
CA ILE A 87 -2.48 -8.13 22.93
C ILE A 87 -3.14 -6.84 23.48
N GLN A 88 -4.38 -6.56 23.06
CA GLN A 88 -5.13 -5.41 23.57
C GLN A 88 -5.42 -5.50 25.06
N GLU A 89 -5.74 -6.69 25.58
CA GLU A 89 -5.94 -6.92 27.02
C GLU A 89 -4.65 -6.69 27.80
N GLN A 90 -3.51 -7.19 27.29
CA GLN A 90 -2.19 -7.03 27.91
C GLN A 90 -1.70 -5.58 27.93
N PHE A 91 -2.16 -4.74 27.00
CA PHE A 91 -1.74 -3.34 26.90
C PHE A 91 -1.98 -2.56 28.21
N VAL A 92 -3.01 -2.91 28.99
CA VAL A 92 -3.32 -2.23 30.26
C VAL A 92 -2.18 -2.38 31.27
N ASP A 93 -1.59 -3.57 31.34
CA ASP A 93 -0.55 -3.90 32.32
C ASP A 93 0.86 -3.70 31.75
N ALA A 94 1.04 -3.93 30.44
CA ALA A 94 2.33 -3.88 29.74
C ALA A 94 2.22 -3.18 28.37
N PRO A 95 2.08 -1.83 28.33
CA PRO A 95 1.89 -1.09 27.07
C PRO A 95 2.99 -1.31 26.02
N ALA A 96 4.26 -1.21 26.42
CA ALA A 96 5.40 -1.37 25.51
C ALA A 96 5.49 -2.80 24.94
N GLY A 97 5.29 -3.81 25.81
CA GLY A 97 5.26 -5.20 25.40
C GLY A 97 4.13 -5.50 24.42
N ALA A 98 2.94 -4.96 24.65
CA ALA A 98 1.81 -5.12 23.75
C ALA A 98 2.04 -4.46 22.37
N VAL A 99 2.65 -3.27 22.32
CA VAL A 99 2.98 -2.62 21.04
C VAL A 99 4.04 -3.41 20.26
N ALA A 100 5.06 -3.93 20.93
CA ALA A 100 6.05 -4.80 20.30
C ALA A 100 5.43 -6.09 19.77
N GLU A 101 4.53 -6.72 20.53
CA GLU A 101 3.81 -7.93 20.10
C GLU A 101 2.86 -7.64 18.93
N ALA A 102 2.25 -6.44 18.88
CA ALA A 102 1.42 -6.01 17.75
C ALA A 102 2.23 -5.88 16.45
N ASP A 103 3.44 -5.32 16.51
CA ASP A 103 4.33 -5.21 15.34
C ASP A 103 4.72 -6.59 14.79
N VAL A 104 5.05 -7.53 15.68
CA VAL A 104 5.33 -8.92 15.33
C VAL A 104 4.10 -9.58 14.71
N LEU A 105 2.92 -9.46 15.32
CA LEU A 105 1.69 -10.06 14.82
C LEU A 105 1.32 -9.55 13.42
N VAL A 106 1.50 -8.26 13.19
CA VAL A 106 1.28 -7.63 11.88
C VAL A 106 2.28 -8.16 10.85
N THR A 107 3.54 -8.33 11.21
CA THR A 107 4.59 -8.89 10.34
C THR A 107 4.33 -10.36 10.00
N ASP A 108 3.89 -11.16 10.97
CA ASP A 108 3.51 -12.56 10.77
C ASP A 108 2.31 -12.67 9.83
N LEU A 109 1.31 -11.80 10.02
CA LEU A 109 0.15 -11.72 9.14
C LEU A 109 0.54 -11.36 7.70
N MET A 110 1.44 -10.39 7.53
CA MET A 110 2.00 -10.04 6.21
C MET A 110 2.69 -11.25 5.57
N SER A 111 3.50 -11.98 6.33
CA SER A 111 4.21 -13.18 5.89
C SER A 111 3.24 -14.26 5.39
N GLU A 112 2.20 -14.56 6.17
CA GLU A 112 1.20 -15.57 5.79
C GLU A 112 0.45 -15.20 4.52
N ARG A 113 0.22 -13.89 4.31
CA ARG A 113 -0.34 -13.35 3.08
C ARG A 113 0.61 -13.36 1.89
N GLY A 114 1.88 -13.71 2.08
CA GLY A 114 2.89 -13.79 1.02
C GLY A 114 3.70 -12.52 0.82
N TYR A 115 3.60 -11.54 1.71
CA TYR A 115 4.51 -10.39 1.70
C TYR A 115 5.87 -10.78 2.30
N PRO A 116 6.98 -10.21 1.79
CA PRO A 116 8.29 -10.51 2.34
C PRO A 116 8.48 -9.90 3.74
N THR A 117 9.01 -10.68 4.67
CA THR A 117 9.37 -10.26 6.03
C THR A 117 10.76 -9.60 6.09
N GLY A 118 11.08 -8.81 5.07
CA GLY A 118 12.37 -8.11 4.95
C GLY A 118 12.46 -6.91 5.90
N SER A 119 13.14 -5.85 5.45
CA SER A 119 13.10 -4.60 6.19
C SER A 119 11.73 -3.93 6.09
N TYR A 120 11.40 -3.11 7.08
CA TYR A 120 10.19 -2.29 7.13
C TYR A 120 9.99 -1.49 5.82
N GLU A 121 11.05 -0.94 5.24
CA GLU A 121 10.97 -0.17 4.00
C GLU A 121 10.47 -1.02 2.84
N LYS A 122 10.96 -2.26 2.72
CA LYS A 122 10.52 -3.19 1.66
C LYS A 122 9.07 -3.60 1.85
N GLN A 123 8.64 -3.81 3.09
CA GLN A 123 7.24 -4.09 3.41
C GLN A 123 6.37 -2.89 3.03
N ALA A 124 6.74 -1.68 3.45
CA ALA A 124 6.02 -0.46 3.15
C ALA A 124 5.93 -0.19 1.64
N GLU A 125 6.99 -0.42 0.87
CA GLU A 125 6.98 -0.33 -0.59
C GLU A 125 5.94 -1.24 -1.22
N LEU A 126 5.87 -2.50 -0.80
CA LEU A 126 4.95 -3.49 -1.41
C LEU A 126 3.51 -3.27 -0.94
N LEU A 127 3.30 -2.98 0.35
CA LEU A 127 1.99 -2.61 0.89
C LEU A 127 1.42 -1.36 0.22
N SER A 128 2.27 -0.44 -0.27
CA SER A 128 1.79 0.79 -0.93
C SER A 128 0.94 0.53 -2.18
N VAL A 129 0.96 -0.69 -2.74
CA VAL A 129 0.20 -1.03 -3.95
C VAL A 129 -1.27 -1.39 -3.65
N GLU A 130 -1.53 -2.24 -2.67
CA GLU A 130 -2.90 -2.70 -2.31
C GLU A 130 -3.44 -2.08 -1.02
N HIS A 131 -2.55 -1.69 -0.11
CA HIS A 131 -2.85 -1.18 1.22
C HIS A 131 -2.48 0.30 1.39
N SER A 132 -2.49 1.07 0.29
CA SER A 132 -2.07 2.47 0.25
C SER A 132 -2.78 3.37 1.27
N ARG A 133 -4.05 3.08 1.55
CA ARG A 133 -4.89 3.87 2.48
C ARG A 133 -4.56 3.63 3.95
N THR A 134 -4.05 2.44 4.28
CA THR A 134 -3.70 2.05 5.65
C THR A 134 -2.20 2.12 5.92
N LEU A 135 -1.39 2.28 4.87
CA LEU A 135 0.06 2.35 4.98
C LEU A 135 0.53 3.50 5.87
N GLU A 136 -0.17 4.63 5.91
CA GLU A 136 0.20 5.71 6.84
C GLU A 136 0.14 5.27 8.30
N HIS A 137 -0.88 4.50 8.65
CA HIS A 137 -0.99 3.95 9.99
C HIS A 137 0.16 2.99 10.29
N TYR A 138 0.56 2.15 9.31
CA TYR A 138 1.74 1.31 9.50
C TYR A 138 2.99 2.15 9.81
N ARG A 139 3.21 3.25 9.06
CA ARG A 139 4.36 4.12 9.27
C ARG A 139 4.36 4.77 10.64
N SER A 140 3.23 5.36 11.04
CA SER A 140 3.09 6.02 12.34
C SER A 140 3.26 5.03 13.50
N ALA A 141 2.69 3.82 13.39
CA ALA A 141 2.86 2.79 14.41
C ALA A 141 4.32 2.35 14.55
N HIS A 142 4.99 2.11 13.41
CA HIS A 142 6.38 1.66 13.38
C HIS A 142 7.35 2.75 13.89
N GLU A 143 7.10 4.03 13.56
CA GLU A 143 7.87 5.16 14.10
C GLU A 143 7.75 5.24 15.63
N ILE A 144 6.53 5.12 16.17
CA ILE A 144 6.32 5.12 17.62
C ILE A 144 7.00 3.91 18.27
N SER A 145 6.88 2.72 17.66
CA SER A 145 7.52 1.51 18.16
C SER A 145 9.06 1.63 18.20
N GLN A 146 9.65 2.26 17.18
CA GLN A 146 11.09 2.55 17.19
C GLN A 146 11.50 3.55 18.28
N ARG A 147 10.70 4.61 18.52
CA ARG A 147 10.93 5.53 19.66
C ARG A 147 10.76 4.84 21.02
N ASP A 148 9.84 3.90 21.13
CA ASP A 148 9.66 3.13 22.36
C ASP A 148 10.88 2.26 22.67
N GLN A 149 11.50 1.66 21.65
CA GLN A 149 12.74 0.91 21.81
C GLN A 149 13.92 1.76 22.34
N SER A 150 13.92 3.07 22.08
CA SER A 150 14.89 4.02 22.67
C SER A 150 14.44 4.63 24.00
N GLY A 151 13.23 4.31 24.48
CA GLY A 151 12.66 4.85 25.72
C GLY A 151 12.05 6.25 25.58
N ASP A 152 11.85 6.73 24.35
CA ASP A 152 11.40 8.09 24.02
C ASP A 152 9.90 8.19 23.71
N ALA A 153 9.14 7.10 23.92
CA ALA A 153 7.69 7.06 23.70
C ALA A 153 6.92 7.19 25.03
N THR A 154 5.86 8.00 25.02
CA THR A 154 4.93 8.07 26.15
C THR A 154 3.88 6.96 26.08
N THR A 155 3.23 6.63 27.19
CA THR A 155 2.12 5.65 27.17
C THR A 155 0.99 6.05 26.21
N GLU A 156 0.77 7.35 26.00
CA GLU A 156 -0.23 7.84 25.04
C GLU A 156 0.23 7.67 23.58
N ASP A 157 1.54 7.82 23.30
CA ASP A 157 2.09 7.41 22.01
C ASP A 157 1.83 5.92 21.76
N LEU A 158 2.07 5.07 22.76
CA LEU A 158 1.84 3.62 22.65
C LEU A 158 0.36 3.29 22.41
N ARG A 159 -0.56 4.03 23.02
CA ARG A 159 -1.99 3.92 22.73
C ARG A 159 -2.28 4.24 21.26
N ASN A 160 -1.70 5.30 20.72
CA ASN A 160 -1.85 5.67 19.31
C ASN A 160 -1.24 4.63 18.37
N ALA A 161 -0.07 4.06 18.72
CA ALA A 161 0.53 2.96 17.97
C ALA A 161 -0.40 1.74 17.87
N MET A 162 -1.06 1.36 18.97
CA MET A 162 -2.05 0.28 18.96
C MET A 162 -3.22 0.56 18.02
N VAL A 163 -3.72 1.80 17.99
CA VAL A 163 -4.79 2.19 17.06
C VAL A 163 -4.31 2.09 15.61
N HIS A 164 -3.10 2.55 15.33
CA HIS A 164 -2.52 2.52 14.00
C HIS A 164 -2.24 1.09 13.51
N TYR A 165 -1.61 0.24 14.32
CA TYR A 165 -1.42 -1.17 13.98
C TYR A 165 -2.77 -1.86 13.75
N ARG A 166 -3.80 -1.57 14.56
CA ARG A 166 -5.13 -2.16 14.37
C ARG A 166 -5.71 -1.87 12.99
N THR A 167 -5.58 -0.64 12.51
CA THR A 167 -6.14 -0.24 11.21
C THR A 167 -5.50 -1.05 10.07
N LEU A 168 -4.18 -1.20 10.08
CA LEU A 168 -3.49 -2.03 9.09
C LEU A 168 -3.83 -3.51 9.27
N PHE A 169 -3.84 -4.00 10.50
CA PHE A 169 -4.14 -5.38 10.83
C PHE A 169 -5.52 -5.81 10.33
N GLN A 170 -6.55 -4.98 10.50
CA GLN A 170 -7.90 -5.26 10.01
C GLN A 170 -7.99 -5.28 8.48
N ASP A 171 -7.26 -4.41 7.81
CA ASP A 171 -7.17 -4.38 6.35
C ASP A 171 -6.46 -5.63 5.80
N LEU A 172 -5.37 -6.06 6.45
CA LEU A 172 -4.66 -7.31 6.13
C LEU A 172 -5.49 -8.56 6.44
N LEU A 173 -6.28 -8.56 7.51
CA LEU A 173 -7.22 -9.66 7.81
C LEU A 173 -8.31 -9.81 6.73
N GLY A 174 -8.53 -8.79 5.90
CA GLY A 174 -9.62 -8.75 4.93
C GLY A 174 -10.96 -8.37 5.56
N SER A 175 -10.95 -7.64 6.67
CA SER A 175 -12.14 -7.18 7.40
C SER A 175 -12.64 -5.80 6.96
N THR A 176 -12.09 -5.25 5.87
CA THR A 176 -12.72 -4.14 5.15
C THR A 176 -13.69 -4.71 4.11
N ASP A 177 -14.97 -4.76 4.50
CA ASP A 177 -16.14 -4.90 3.62
C ASP A 177 -15.95 -4.18 2.27
N ASP A 178 -16.55 -4.73 1.20
CA ASP A 178 -16.81 -4.10 -0.12
C ASP A 178 -15.73 -4.01 -1.21
N ARG A 179 -14.95 -5.07 -1.48
CA ARG A 179 -14.29 -5.18 -2.82
C ARG A 179 -14.60 -6.45 -3.62
N ALA A 180 -15.22 -7.45 -3.01
CA ALA A 180 -15.54 -8.71 -3.69
C ALA A 180 -17.03 -8.87 -4.07
N HIS A 181 -17.90 -7.95 -3.65
CA HIS A 181 -19.35 -8.05 -3.90
C HIS A 181 -19.85 -7.25 -5.12
N ASP A 182 -19.05 -6.32 -5.68
CA ASP A 182 -19.47 -5.45 -6.79
C ASP A 182 -19.11 -5.99 -8.19
N ASP A 183 -18.05 -6.81 -8.31
CA ASP A 183 -17.62 -7.37 -9.62
C ASP A 183 -18.54 -8.48 -10.15
N ARG A 184 -19.44 -9.04 -9.32
CA ARG A 184 -20.43 -10.05 -9.77
C ARG A 184 -21.80 -9.46 -10.12
N ALA A 185 -22.07 -8.21 -9.76
CA ALA A 185 -23.35 -7.56 -10.05
C ALA A 185 -23.40 -6.89 -11.44
N HIS A 186 -22.25 -6.68 -12.09
CA HIS A 186 -22.18 -6.01 -13.40
C HIS A 186 -22.14 -6.95 -14.61
N LYS A 187 -22.33 -8.27 -14.39
CA LYS A 187 -22.27 -9.28 -15.46
C LYS A 187 -23.47 -10.23 -15.52
N ALA A 188 -24.62 -9.81 -15.01
CA ALA A 188 -25.91 -10.50 -15.16
C ALA A 188 -26.86 -9.67 -16.04
#